data_AF-A0A9N8EEJ2-F1
#
_entry.id   AF-A0A9N8EEJ2-F1
#
_cell.length_a   1.000
_cell.length_b   1.000
_cell.length_c   1.000
_cell.angle_alpha   90.00
_cell.angle_beta   90.00
_cell.angle_gamma   90.00
#
_symmetry.space_group_name_H-M   'P 1'
#
loop_
_entity.id
_entity.type
_entity.pdbx_description
1 polymer ?
#
loop_
_entity_poly.entity_id
_entity_poly.type
_entity_poly.pdbx_seq_one_letter_code
_entity_poly.pdbx_strand_id
1 'polypeptide(L)'
;MKISPTTTHPLSSACLIVLLAKSNLTRATYSIVAVDREDQFIGGAGATCVQGRNVLAALYHGVPGFGVLHTQAVTLEGDSEAVLTAQDMIQNEEDPEIILERMRNLDNNTLRSPIYLDLYGFPDTVPDYEFRQNAVVDLKGRAAAYTGPSIAPLYEALGTFGTSQEDNQGTIGDRFAYSVQGNVVEELTVSVVAKGFAGLHDPRGEGCDLPDRMMIALLAVPDTGTDSGDARCIRADLDPKEAVGTPAAGAFIKVEAADSTVLLELNVIGDGVKDPTVELKSMYDDWRLRNPCPGGSTATTASSDTITPTATDAPTPAAHSSGDPCSSQIVSASVTVGTVLISFLASS
;
A
#
# COMPACT_ATOMS: atom_id res chain seq x y z
N MET A 1 -79.55 9.03 -13.21
CA MET A 1 -78.19 8.88 -13.79
C MET A 1 -77.21 9.32 -12.72
N LYS A 2 -76.53 8.38 -12.07
CA LYS A 2 -75.60 8.63 -10.94
C LYS A 2 -74.25 9.06 -11.50
N ILE A 3 -73.75 10.22 -11.09
CA ILE A 3 -72.40 10.69 -11.38
C ILE A 3 -71.56 10.38 -10.14
N SER A 4 -70.59 9.47 -10.27
CA SER A 4 -69.63 9.12 -9.22
C SER A 4 -68.52 10.19 -9.13
N PRO A 5 -67.96 10.45 -7.93
CA PRO A 5 -66.87 11.38 -7.77
C PRO A 5 -65.53 10.74 -8.14
N THR A 6 -64.69 11.53 -8.81
CA THR A 6 -63.32 11.22 -9.22
C THR A 6 -62.39 11.28 -8.01
N THR A 7 -61.79 10.15 -7.64
CA THR A 7 -60.80 10.05 -6.56
C THR A 7 -59.43 10.47 -7.07
N THR A 8 -58.89 11.58 -6.57
CA THR A 8 -57.50 12.00 -6.78
C THR A 8 -56.59 11.29 -5.79
N HIS A 9 -55.71 10.41 -6.27
CA HIS A 9 -54.63 9.86 -5.46
C HIS A 9 -53.42 10.81 -5.47
N PRO A 10 -52.86 11.19 -4.30
CA PRO A 10 -51.61 11.92 -4.25
C PRO A 10 -50.46 10.99 -4.67
N LEU A 11 -49.69 11.41 -5.68
CA LEU A 11 -48.40 10.82 -6.01
C LEU A 11 -47.48 11.03 -4.80
N SER A 12 -47.42 10.01 -3.94
CA SER A 12 -46.43 9.93 -2.87
C SER A 12 -45.06 9.80 -3.54
N SER A 13 -44.31 10.90 -3.58
CA SER A 13 -42.89 10.90 -3.87
C SER A 13 -42.17 10.07 -2.82
N ALA A 14 -42.05 8.77 -3.08
CA ALA A 14 -41.13 7.90 -2.39
C ALA A 14 -39.73 8.35 -2.79
N CYS A 15 -39.19 9.30 -2.02
CA CYS A 15 -37.78 9.65 -2.03
C CYS A 15 -37.02 8.37 -1.66
N LEU A 16 -36.49 7.68 -2.66
CA LEU A 16 -35.59 6.53 -2.49
C LEU A 16 -34.32 7.07 -1.84
N ILE A 17 -34.31 7.10 -0.51
CA ILE A 17 -33.10 7.33 0.27
C ILE A 17 -32.25 6.08 0.07
N VAL A 18 -31.35 6.13 -0.92
CA VAL A 18 -30.24 5.18 -1.04
C VAL A 18 -29.39 5.38 0.20
N LEU A 19 -29.60 4.54 1.20
CA LEU A 19 -28.67 4.35 2.30
C LEU A 19 -27.36 3.86 1.67
N LEU A 20 -26.47 4.81 1.41
CA LEU A 20 -25.05 4.58 1.15
C LEU A 20 -24.49 3.89 2.40
N ALA A 21 -24.63 2.56 2.46
CA ALA A 21 -23.81 1.76 3.34
C ALA A 21 -22.36 2.16 3.01
N LYS A 22 -21.66 2.70 4.01
CA LYS A 22 -20.24 3.03 3.94
C LYS A 22 -19.48 1.73 3.70
N SER A 23 -19.43 1.31 2.45
CA SER A 23 -18.61 0.20 2.03
C SER A 23 -17.16 0.65 2.28
N ASN A 24 -16.46 -0.09 3.13
CA ASN A 24 -15.06 0.13 3.50
C ASN A 24 -14.18 -0.22 2.31
N LEU A 25 -14.24 0.65 1.32
CA LEU A 25 -13.57 0.49 0.05
C LEU A 25 -12.18 1.10 0.20
N THR A 26 -11.25 0.28 0.69
CA THR A 26 -9.81 0.55 0.73
C THR A 26 -9.24 0.39 -0.68
N ARG A 27 -9.41 1.47 -1.46
CA ARG A 27 -9.51 1.34 -2.92
C ARG A 27 -8.20 1.30 -3.72
N ALA A 28 -7.07 1.63 -3.11
CA ALA A 28 -5.74 1.41 -3.70
C ALA A 28 -4.71 1.42 -2.59
N THR A 29 -3.78 0.49 -2.67
CA THR A 29 -2.96 0.12 -1.53
C THR A 29 -1.73 -0.57 -2.07
N TYR A 30 -0.57 -0.21 -1.53
CA TYR A 30 0.61 -1.07 -1.61
C TYR A 30 0.99 -1.49 -0.20
N SER A 31 1.39 -2.74 -0.06
CA SER A 31 1.81 -3.28 1.22
C SER A 31 2.83 -4.39 1.05
N ILE A 32 3.52 -4.69 2.14
CA ILE A 32 4.45 -5.80 2.25
C ILE A 32 4.18 -6.51 3.57
N VAL A 33 4.13 -7.83 3.51
CA VAL A 33 4.26 -8.72 4.67
C VAL A 33 5.61 -9.41 4.58
N ALA A 34 6.26 -9.56 5.73
CA ALA A 34 7.55 -10.23 5.79
C ALA A 34 7.80 -10.87 7.15
N VAL A 35 8.76 -11.79 7.15
CA VAL A 35 9.26 -12.43 8.36
C VAL A 35 10.77 -12.35 8.44
N ASP A 36 11.29 -12.36 9.66
CA ASP A 36 12.68 -12.61 10.00
C ASP A 36 12.78 -13.96 10.72
N ARG A 37 13.35 -14.94 10.04
CA ARG A 37 13.44 -16.33 10.51
C ARG A 37 14.57 -16.51 11.52
N GLU A 38 15.53 -15.60 11.57
CA GLU A 38 16.61 -15.66 12.56
C GLU A 38 16.09 -15.15 13.90
N ASP A 39 15.48 -13.96 13.90
CA ASP A 39 14.95 -13.32 15.12
C ASP A 39 13.53 -13.76 15.49
N GLN A 40 12.88 -14.56 14.63
CA GLN A 40 11.50 -15.04 14.78
C GLN A 40 10.49 -13.89 14.86
N PHE A 41 10.70 -12.87 14.03
CA PHE A 41 9.81 -11.71 13.93
C PHE A 41 8.91 -11.82 12.71
N ILE A 42 7.68 -11.35 12.86
CA ILE A 42 6.73 -11.16 11.77
C ILE A 42 6.43 -9.67 11.66
N GLY A 43 6.02 -9.22 10.49
CA GLY A 43 5.48 -7.87 10.39
C GLY A 43 4.90 -7.55 9.04
N GLY A 44 4.36 -6.35 8.98
CA GLY A 44 3.74 -5.79 7.79
C GLY A 44 3.87 -4.29 7.76
N ALA A 45 3.96 -3.76 6.56
CA ALA A 45 3.95 -2.33 6.31
C ALA A 45 3.08 -2.06 5.09
N GLY A 46 2.47 -0.88 5.03
CA GLY A 46 1.66 -0.52 3.88
C GLY A 46 1.21 0.92 3.91
N ALA A 47 0.74 1.38 2.75
CA ALA A 47 0.21 2.72 2.58
C ALA A 47 -0.93 2.74 1.56
N THR A 48 -1.82 3.73 1.70
CA THR A 48 -3.02 3.87 0.87
C THR A 48 -3.38 5.35 0.71
N CYS A 49 -4.00 5.70 -0.40
CA CYS A 49 -4.63 7.00 -0.64
C CYS A 49 -6.02 7.14 0.03
N VAL A 50 -6.45 6.16 0.83
CA VAL A 50 -7.74 6.26 1.53
C VAL A 50 -7.58 7.11 2.80
N GLN A 51 -7.99 8.38 2.71
CA GLN A 51 -7.91 9.35 3.80
C GLN A 51 -8.73 8.96 5.03
N GLY A 52 -8.23 9.33 6.21
CA GLY A 52 -8.95 9.18 7.48
C GLY A 52 -9.23 7.73 7.89
N ARG A 53 -8.52 6.76 7.30
CA ARG A 53 -8.65 5.33 7.62
C ARG A 53 -7.43 4.82 8.37
N ASN A 54 -7.68 3.93 9.31
CA ASN A 54 -6.65 3.17 9.98
C ASN A 54 -6.25 1.99 9.09
N VAL A 55 -5.20 2.18 8.30
CA VAL A 55 -4.70 1.19 7.32
C VAL A 55 -4.21 -0.07 8.02
N LEU A 56 -3.50 0.10 9.14
CA LEU A 56 -3.01 -1.01 9.96
C LEU A 56 -4.16 -1.95 10.36
N ALA A 57 -5.24 -1.40 10.92
CA ALA A 57 -6.39 -2.18 11.36
C ALA A 57 -7.16 -2.84 10.20
N ALA A 58 -7.06 -2.30 8.99
CA ALA A 58 -7.75 -2.84 7.82
C ALA A 58 -6.98 -3.99 7.17
N LEU A 59 -5.64 -3.92 7.17
CA LEU A 59 -4.79 -4.83 6.41
C LEU A 59 -4.17 -5.95 7.24
N TYR A 60 -3.67 -5.63 8.43
CA TYR A 60 -2.71 -6.46 9.13
C TYR A 60 -3.36 -7.50 10.04
N HIS A 61 -3.01 -8.77 9.82
CA HIS A 61 -3.44 -9.92 10.62
C HIS A 61 -2.23 -10.79 10.99
N GLY A 62 -1.54 -10.42 12.07
CA GLY A 62 -0.39 -11.15 12.60
C GLY A 62 -0.79 -12.43 13.36
N VAL A 63 0.03 -13.48 13.24
CA VAL A 63 -0.02 -14.70 14.06
C VAL A 63 1.37 -14.89 14.68
N PRO A 64 1.66 -14.22 15.82
CA PRO A 64 2.98 -14.21 16.44
C PRO A 64 3.56 -15.61 16.64
N GLY A 65 4.79 -15.81 16.16
CA GLY A 65 5.49 -17.09 16.24
C GLY A 65 5.19 -18.05 15.08
N PHE A 66 4.35 -17.65 14.13
CA PHE A 66 3.98 -18.48 12.99
C PHE A 66 4.07 -17.75 11.64
N GLY A 67 3.42 -16.60 11.51
CA GLY A 67 3.34 -15.90 10.23
C GLY A 67 2.46 -14.65 10.27
N VAL A 68 2.22 -14.08 9.10
CA VAL A 68 1.46 -12.85 8.93
C VAL A 68 0.60 -12.91 7.66
N LEU A 69 -0.60 -12.36 7.74
CA LEU A 69 -1.56 -12.19 6.65
C LEU A 69 -1.81 -10.70 6.41
N HIS A 70 -1.80 -10.27 5.15
CA HIS A 70 -2.42 -9.02 4.71
C HIS A 70 -3.69 -9.30 3.89
N THR A 71 -4.74 -8.52 4.13
CA THR A 71 -5.93 -8.45 3.27
C THR A 71 -6.13 -7.03 2.75
N GLN A 72 -6.31 -6.85 1.44
CA GLN A 72 -6.47 -5.53 0.80
C GLN A 72 -7.40 -5.57 -0.43
N ALA A 73 -7.43 -4.48 -1.20
CA ALA A 73 -8.49 -4.13 -2.15
C ALA A 73 -9.86 -4.01 -1.45
N VAL A 74 -10.85 -4.85 -1.75
CA VAL A 74 -12.02 -4.91 -0.87
C VAL A 74 -11.62 -5.70 0.37
N THR A 75 -11.32 -5.04 1.48
CA THR A 75 -10.80 -5.71 2.69
C THR A 75 -11.80 -6.69 3.30
N LEU A 76 -11.28 -7.75 3.89
CA LEU A 76 -12.03 -8.63 4.77
C LEU A 76 -11.97 -8.05 6.19
N GLU A 77 -13.10 -8.06 6.90
CA GLU A 77 -13.12 -7.70 8.31
C GLU A 77 -12.30 -8.73 9.11
N GLY A 78 -11.60 -8.28 10.16
CA GLY A 78 -10.68 -9.13 10.93
C GLY A 78 -11.36 -10.29 11.67
N ASP A 79 -12.66 -10.19 11.92
CA ASP A 79 -13.49 -11.25 12.53
C ASP A 79 -14.27 -12.08 11.51
N SER A 80 -14.01 -11.90 10.20
CA SER A 80 -14.62 -12.72 9.15
C SER A 80 -14.14 -14.17 9.23
N GLU A 81 -15.00 -15.11 8.83
CA GLU A 81 -14.69 -16.55 8.84
C GLU A 81 -13.41 -16.87 8.03
N ALA A 82 -13.21 -16.18 6.90
CA ALA A 82 -12.02 -16.35 6.06
C ALA A 82 -10.73 -15.95 6.79
N VAL A 83 -10.72 -14.80 7.48
CA VAL A 83 -9.55 -14.32 8.23
C VAL A 83 -9.27 -15.22 9.44
N LEU A 84 -10.29 -15.54 10.23
CA LEU A 84 -10.14 -16.41 11.41
C LEU A 84 -9.65 -17.80 11.02
N THR A 85 -10.17 -18.37 9.92
CA THR A 85 -9.70 -19.66 9.38
C THR A 85 -8.24 -19.56 8.91
N ALA A 86 -7.86 -18.48 8.22
CA ALA A 86 -6.49 -18.29 7.78
C ALA A 86 -5.52 -18.20 8.96
N GLN A 87 -5.88 -17.48 10.03
CA GLN A 87 -5.05 -17.38 11.23
C GLN A 87 -4.86 -18.73 11.92
N ASP A 88 -5.93 -19.52 12.06
CA ASP A 88 -5.85 -20.90 12.58
C ASP A 88 -4.94 -21.78 11.70
N MET A 89 -5.07 -21.69 10.38
CA MET A 89 -4.23 -22.46 9.46
C MET A 89 -2.76 -22.01 9.49
N ILE A 90 -2.48 -20.71 9.64
CA ILE A 90 -1.10 -20.20 9.84
C ILE A 90 -0.54 -20.76 11.15
N GLN A 91 -1.32 -20.77 12.23
CA GLN A 91 -0.91 -21.33 13.53
C GLN A 91 -0.65 -22.84 13.46
N ASN A 92 -1.38 -23.56 12.62
CA ASN A 92 -1.14 -24.97 12.31
C ASN A 92 -0.04 -25.19 11.24
N GLU A 93 0.64 -24.11 10.85
CA GLU A 93 1.75 -24.09 9.90
C GLU A 93 1.39 -24.69 8.52
N GLU A 94 0.14 -24.54 8.11
CA GLU A 94 -0.34 -24.96 6.79
C GLU A 94 0.34 -24.16 5.67
N ASP A 95 0.30 -24.70 4.45
CA ASP A 95 0.91 -24.02 3.31
C ASP A 95 0.19 -22.71 2.93
N PRO A 96 0.93 -21.60 2.72
CA PRO A 96 0.33 -20.32 2.31
C PRO A 96 -0.61 -20.39 1.11
N GLU A 97 -0.32 -21.24 0.10
CA GLU A 97 -1.20 -21.39 -1.06
C GLU A 97 -2.54 -22.05 -0.67
N ILE A 98 -2.49 -23.06 0.19
CA ILE A 98 -3.68 -23.76 0.70
C ILE A 98 -4.51 -22.84 1.60
N ILE A 99 -3.86 -21.99 2.39
CA ILE A 99 -4.52 -20.95 3.20
C ILE A 99 -5.31 -20.00 2.28
N LEU A 100 -4.67 -19.47 1.24
CA LEU A 100 -5.30 -18.55 0.31
C LEU A 100 -6.43 -19.22 -0.48
N GLU A 101 -6.26 -20.48 -0.90
CA GLU A 101 -7.33 -21.26 -1.52
C GLU A 101 -8.53 -21.40 -0.58
N ARG A 102 -8.28 -21.73 0.70
CA ARG A 102 -9.33 -21.85 1.70
C ARG A 102 -10.07 -20.52 1.92
N MET A 103 -9.34 -19.41 2.00
CA MET A 103 -9.94 -18.07 2.12
C MET A 103 -10.88 -17.77 0.95
N ARG A 104 -10.47 -18.03 -0.30
CA ARG A 104 -11.32 -17.82 -1.48
C ARG A 104 -12.59 -18.67 -1.45
N ASN A 105 -12.47 -19.93 -1.03
CA ASN A 105 -13.62 -20.82 -0.92
C ASN A 105 -14.64 -20.34 0.12
N LEU A 106 -14.18 -19.71 1.20
CA LEU A 106 -15.04 -19.11 2.23
C LEU A 106 -15.63 -17.76 1.78
N ASP A 107 -14.89 -17.00 0.99
CA ASP A 107 -15.31 -15.71 0.41
C ASP A 107 -15.94 -15.87 -1.00
N ASN A 108 -16.52 -17.03 -1.26
CA ASN A 108 -17.24 -17.32 -2.52
C ASN A 108 -18.71 -16.92 -2.47
N ASN A 109 -19.07 -16.05 -1.53
CA ASN A 109 -20.37 -15.40 -1.58
C ASN A 109 -20.42 -14.51 -2.82
N THR A 110 -21.61 -14.37 -3.40
CA THR A 110 -21.81 -13.47 -4.52
C THR A 110 -22.15 -12.08 -4.01
N LEU A 111 -21.39 -11.06 -4.43
CA LEU A 111 -21.75 -9.67 -4.21
C LEU A 111 -23.06 -9.39 -4.93
N ARG A 112 -24.18 -9.53 -4.22
CA ARG A 112 -25.46 -8.96 -4.64
C ARG A 112 -25.48 -7.47 -4.28
N SER A 113 -24.48 -6.73 -4.76
CA SER A 113 -24.52 -5.28 -4.66
C SER A 113 -25.30 -4.74 -5.86
N PRO A 114 -26.54 -4.25 -5.67
CA PRO A 114 -27.28 -3.61 -6.77
C PRO A 114 -26.51 -2.43 -7.39
N ILE A 115 -25.55 -1.83 -6.67
CA ILE A 115 -24.71 -0.75 -7.17
C ILE A 115 -23.71 -1.24 -8.23
N TYR A 116 -23.13 -2.43 -8.07
CA TYR A 116 -22.17 -2.96 -9.06
C TYR A 116 -22.88 -3.46 -10.32
N LEU A 117 -24.10 -3.96 -10.14
CA LEU A 117 -24.93 -4.53 -11.20
C LEU A 117 -25.53 -3.50 -12.14
N ASP A 118 -26.18 -2.46 -11.60
CA ASP A 118 -26.87 -1.47 -12.44
C ASP A 118 -25.95 -0.39 -13.02
N LEU A 119 -24.86 -0.01 -12.34
CA LEU A 119 -23.98 1.07 -12.82
C LEU A 119 -22.88 0.62 -13.78
N TYR A 120 -22.37 -0.62 -13.65
CA TYR A 120 -21.08 -0.99 -14.24
C TYR A 120 -21.11 -2.25 -15.11
N GLY A 121 -22.28 -2.87 -15.30
CA GLY A 121 -22.46 -3.96 -16.27
C GLY A 121 -21.73 -5.26 -15.91
N PHE A 122 -21.38 -5.46 -14.64
CA PHE A 122 -20.88 -6.75 -14.16
C PHE A 122 -21.98 -7.82 -14.27
N PRO A 123 -21.62 -9.09 -14.55
CA PRO A 123 -22.59 -10.17 -14.52
C PRO A 123 -23.25 -10.27 -13.13
N ASP A 124 -24.51 -10.71 -13.10
CA ASP A 124 -25.37 -10.90 -11.91
C ASP A 124 -24.72 -11.64 -10.73
N THR A 125 -23.59 -12.32 -10.97
CA THR A 125 -22.89 -13.10 -9.97
C THR A 125 -21.37 -13.05 -10.11
N VAL A 126 -20.70 -12.03 -9.55
CA VAL A 126 -19.25 -12.05 -9.33
C VAL A 126 -18.98 -12.46 -7.87
N PRO A 127 -18.19 -13.52 -7.61
CA PRO A 127 -17.77 -13.87 -6.26
C PRO A 127 -16.97 -12.74 -5.60
N ASP A 128 -17.19 -12.53 -4.29
CA ASP A 128 -16.50 -11.49 -3.51
C ASP A 128 -14.97 -11.64 -3.58
N TYR A 129 -14.46 -12.87 -3.59
CA TYR A 129 -13.03 -13.14 -3.65
C TYR A 129 -12.36 -12.51 -4.88
N GLU A 130 -13.07 -12.29 -5.99
CA GLU A 130 -12.48 -11.69 -7.19
C GLU A 130 -12.11 -10.21 -7.02
N PHE A 131 -12.57 -9.57 -5.94
CA PHE A 131 -12.25 -8.18 -5.58
C PHE A 131 -11.25 -8.09 -4.43
N ARG A 132 -10.65 -9.21 -4.00
CA ARG A 132 -9.70 -9.27 -2.88
C ARG A 132 -8.27 -9.33 -3.39
N GLN A 133 -7.35 -8.82 -2.60
CA GLN A 133 -5.93 -9.13 -2.74
C GLN A 133 -5.39 -9.50 -1.36
N ASN A 134 -4.83 -10.71 -1.23
CA ASN A 134 -4.41 -11.26 0.05
C ASN A 134 -2.99 -11.83 -0.08
N ALA A 135 -2.23 -11.82 1.01
CA ALA A 135 -0.91 -12.44 1.04
C ALA A 135 -0.57 -13.02 2.40
N VAL A 136 0.11 -14.16 2.40
CA VAL A 136 0.54 -14.88 3.59
C VAL A 136 2.05 -15.13 3.51
N VAL A 137 2.76 -14.86 4.60
CA VAL A 137 4.17 -15.21 4.77
C VAL A 137 4.35 -15.85 6.15
N ASP A 138 5.09 -16.95 6.22
CA ASP A 138 5.33 -17.67 7.47
C ASP A 138 6.81 -17.79 7.84
N LEU A 139 7.08 -18.12 9.10
CA LEU A 139 8.44 -18.30 9.64
C LEU A 139 9.18 -19.53 9.09
N LYS A 140 8.50 -20.39 8.30
CA LYS A 140 9.19 -21.41 7.50
C LYS A 140 9.85 -20.81 6.27
N GLY A 141 9.59 -19.55 5.96
CA GLY A 141 10.12 -18.84 4.81
C GLY A 141 9.29 -19.04 3.55
N ARG A 142 8.03 -19.48 3.69
CA ARG A 142 7.10 -19.63 2.58
C ARG A 142 6.29 -18.34 2.43
N ALA A 143 5.97 -18.00 1.19
CA ALA A 143 5.19 -16.83 0.85
C ALA A 143 4.26 -17.15 -0.32
N ALA A 144 3.01 -16.70 -0.24
CA ALA A 144 2.07 -16.74 -1.34
C ALA A 144 1.19 -15.48 -1.35
N ALA A 145 0.64 -15.15 -2.51
CA ALA A 145 -0.37 -14.11 -2.64
C ALA A 145 -1.44 -14.50 -3.64
N TYR A 146 -2.56 -13.79 -3.56
CA TYR A 146 -3.66 -13.88 -4.49
C TYR A 146 -4.12 -12.47 -4.85
N THR A 147 -4.24 -12.20 -6.15
CA THR A 147 -4.77 -10.94 -6.69
C THR A 147 -6.04 -11.23 -7.48
N GLY A 148 -7.17 -10.69 -7.03
CA GLY A 148 -8.49 -10.87 -7.66
C GLY A 148 -8.56 -10.26 -9.07
N PRO A 149 -9.13 -10.98 -10.06
CA PRO A 149 -9.19 -10.51 -11.44
C PRO A 149 -10.17 -9.35 -11.66
N SER A 150 -11.11 -9.14 -10.75
CA SER A 150 -12.18 -8.14 -10.88
C SER A 150 -11.87 -6.83 -10.14
N ILE A 151 -10.68 -6.70 -9.53
CA ILE A 151 -10.20 -5.45 -8.95
C ILE A 151 -10.07 -4.36 -10.03
N ALA A 152 -9.21 -4.50 -11.03
CA ALA A 152 -8.99 -3.48 -12.05
C ALA A 152 -10.26 -3.13 -12.83
N PRO A 153 -11.05 -4.10 -13.33
CA PRO A 153 -12.33 -3.79 -13.98
C PRO A 153 -13.25 -2.94 -13.11
N LEU A 154 -13.28 -3.17 -11.79
CA LEU A 154 -14.07 -2.38 -10.86
C LEU A 154 -13.60 -0.92 -10.84
N TYR A 155 -12.30 -0.65 -10.87
CA TYR A 155 -11.76 0.70 -10.86
C TYR A 155 -11.87 1.42 -12.20
N GLU A 156 -11.67 0.71 -13.30
CA GLU A 156 -11.91 1.25 -14.63
C GLU A 156 -13.36 1.71 -14.78
N ALA A 157 -14.31 0.92 -14.27
CA ALA A 157 -15.71 1.28 -14.25
C ALA A 157 -15.99 2.53 -13.38
N LEU A 158 -15.17 2.76 -12.35
CA LEU A 158 -15.20 3.97 -11.51
C LEU A 158 -14.41 5.15 -12.09
N GLY A 159 -13.84 5.02 -13.30
CA GLY A 159 -13.11 6.07 -13.98
C GLY A 159 -11.60 6.13 -13.67
N THR A 160 -11.07 5.14 -12.96
CA THR A 160 -9.64 5.02 -12.67
C THR A 160 -9.00 4.03 -13.65
N PHE A 161 -8.16 4.53 -14.56
CA PHE A 161 -7.59 3.75 -15.66
C PHE A 161 -6.07 3.71 -15.62
N GLY A 162 -5.47 2.69 -16.23
CA GLY A 162 -4.03 2.58 -16.39
C GLY A 162 -3.30 2.32 -15.08
N THR A 163 -3.96 1.60 -14.16
CA THR A 163 -3.36 1.21 -12.88
C THR A 163 -2.92 -0.25 -12.94
N SER A 164 -1.92 -0.59 -12.13
CA SER A 164 -1.44 -1.94 -11.96
C SER A 164 -2.07 -2.66 -10.76
N GLN A 165 -2.13 -3.99 -10.88
CA GLN A 165 -2.48 -4.90 -9.80
C GLN A 165 -1.60 -6.13 -9.85
N GLU A 166 -0.73 -6.27 -8.87
CA GLU A 166 0.32 -7.27 -8.90
C GLU A 166 0.79 -7.60 -7.49
N ASP A 167 1.50 -8.72 -7.40
CA ASP A 167 2.14 -9.17 -6.19
C ASP A 167 3.51 -9.76 -6.53
N ASN A 168 4.42 -9.72 -5.55
CA ASN A 168 5.80 -10.19 -5.70
C ASN A 168 6.28 -10.85 -4.42
N GLN A 169 6.57 -12.14 -4.48
CA GLN A 169 7.12 -12.90 -3.37
C GLN A 169 8.62 -13.12 -3.54
N GLY A 170 9.34 -13.25 -2.44
CA GLY A 170 10.75 -13.59 -2.49
C GLY A 170 11.37 -13.90 -1.13
N THR A 171 12.66 -14.22 -1.17
CA THR A 171 13.50 -14.43 0.01
C THR A 171 14.78 -13.61 -0.09
N ILE A 172 15.36 -13.27 1.06
CA ILE A 172 16.67 -12.62 1.15
C ILE A 172 17.55 -13.52 2.01
N GLY A 173 18.39 -14.30 1.33
CA GLY A 173 19.10 -15.42 1.95
C GLY A 173 18.14 -16.40 2.62
N ASP A 174 18.59 -17.01 3.70
CA ASP A 174 17.77 -17.90 4.52
C ASP A 174 17.02 -17.15 5.64
N ARG A 175 17.29 -15.84 5.81
CA ARG A 175 16.79 -15.05 6.94
C ARG A 175 15.41 -14.47 6.69
N PHE A 176 15.18 -13.81 5.56
CA PHE A 176 13.92 -13.12 5.31
C PHE A 176 13.11 -13.82 4.21
N ALA A 177 11.80 -13.84 4.40
CA ALA A 177 10.82 -14.12 3.35
C ALA A 177 9.79 -12.99 3.34
N TYR A 178 9.26 -12.68 2.16
CA TYR A 178 8.33 -11.56 2.00
C TYR A 178 7.32 -11.82 0.88
N SER A 179 6.23 -11.05 0.92
CA SER A 179 5.29 -10.86 -0.16
C SER A 179 4.91 -9.38 -0.21
N VAL A 180 5.09 -8.75 -1.36
CA VAL A 180 4.62 -7.40 -1.68
C VAL A 180 3.35 -7.47 -2.51
N GLN A 181 2.39 -6.58 -2.27
CA GLN A 181 1.15 -6.48 -3.04
C GLN A 181 0.88 -5.02 -3.41
N GLY A 182 0.26 -4.81 -4.56
CA GLY A 182 -0.25 -3.53 -4.99
C GLY A 182 -1.57 -3.70 -5.73
N ASN A 183 -2.57 -2.89 -5.39
CA ASN A 183 -3.80 -2.75 -6.17
C ASN A 183 -4.06 -1.28 -6.47
N VAL A 184 -4.38 -0.97 -7.73
CA VAL A 184 -4.67 0.40 -8.20
C VAL A 184 -3.47 1.34 -7.95
N VAL A 185 -2.29 0.79 -8.19
CA VAL A 185 -1.00 1.47 -8.00
C VAL A 185 -0.38 1.79 -9.36
N GLU A 186 0.63 2.65 -9.38
CA GLU A 186 1.46 2.84 -10.57
C GLU A 186 2.31 1.58 -10.86
N GLU A 187 2.66 1.35 -12.13
CA GLU A 187 3.29 0.11 -12.64
C GLU A 187 4.57 -0.28 -11.89
N LEU A 188 5.38 0.66 -11.42
CA LEU A 188 6.64 0.31 -10.77
C LEU A 188 6.52 -0.02 -9.28
N THR A 189 5.36 0.25 -8.67
CA THR A 189 5.17 0.26 -7.21
C THR A 189 5.58 -1.04 -6.52
N VAL A 190 5.06 -2.17 -6.97
CA VAL A 190 5.37 -3.47 -6.34
C VAL A 190 6.87 -3.79 -6.48
N SER A 191 7.45 -3.52 -7.65
CA SER A 191 8.87 -3.77 -7.89
C SER A 191 9.78 -2.88 -7.04
N VAL A 192 9.39 -1.62 -6.81
CA VAL A 192 10.13 -0.63 -6.02
C VAL A 192 10.10 -0.99 -4.55
N VAL A 193 8.93 -1.35 -4.00
CA VAL A 193 8.80 -1.82 -2.61
C VAL A 193 9.64 -3.08 -2.38
N ALA A 194 9.59 -4.05 -3.31
CA ALA A 194 10.40 -5.27 -3.22
C ALA A 194 11.91 -4.98 -3.26
N LYS A 195 12.35 -4.11 -4.17
CA LYS A 195 13.77 -3.68 -4.24
C LYS A 195 14.21 -2.91 -3.00
N GLY A 196 13.35 -2.06 -2.45
CA GLY A 196 13.59 -1.36 -1.19
C GLY A 196 13.81 -2.36 -0.04
N PHE A 197 12.89 -3.31 0.14
CA PHE A 197 13.02 -4.36 1.16
C PHE A 197 14.30 -5.19 0.99
N ALA A 198 14.68 -5.46 -0.26
CA ALA A 198 15.92 -6.15 -0.62
C ALA A 198 17.20 -5.33 -0.43
N GLY A 199 17.11 -4.03 -0.12
CA GLY A 199 18.27 -3.13 -0.01
C GLY A 199 18.89 -2.74 -1.35
N LEU A 200 18.17 -2.93 -2.45
CA LEU A 200 18.65 -2.66 -3.82
C LEU A 200 18.30 -1.25 -4.33
N HIS A 201 17.59 -0.45 -3.53
CA HIS A 201 17.10 0.87 -3.94
C HIS A 201 17.60 2.03 -3.07
N ASP A 202 18.12 1.78 -1.87
CA ASP A 202 18.40 2.83 -0.89
C ASP A 202 19.91 3.12 -0.73
N PRO A 203 20.35 4.39 -0.75
CA PRO A 203 21.75 4.75 -0.44
C PRO A 203 22.20 4.37 0.98
N ARG A 204 21.27 4.13 1.92
CA ARG A 204 21.54 3.60 3.27
C ARG A 204 21.99 2.13 3.25
N GLY A 205 21.77 1.42 2.15
CA GLY A 205 22.18 0.03 1.95
C GLY A 205 21.16 -1.00 2.43
N GLU A 206 21.65 -2.20 2.76
CA GLU A 206 20.82 -3.30 3.27
C GLU A 206 20.31 -2.97 4.67
N GLY A 207 18.98 -2.99 4.86
CA GLY A 207 18.37 -2.78 6.18
C GLY A 207 18.87 -3.80 7.20
N CYS A 208 19.15 -3.33 8.42
CA CYS A 208 19.85 -4.11 9.44
C CYS A 208 19.00 -5.17 10.15
N ASP A 209 17.68 -4.97 10.19
CA ASP A 209 16.70 -5.85 10.81
C ASP A 209 15.34 -5.70 10.07
N LEU A 210 14.33 -6.48 10.49
CA LEU A 210 13.01 -6.45 9.85
C LEU A 210 12.34 -5.06 9.89
N PRO A 211 12.30 -4.32 11.02
CA PRO A 211 11.81 -2.93 11.04
C PRO A 211 12.50 -2.00 10.05
N ASP A 212 13.83 -2.09 9.90
CA ASP A 212 14.59 -1.22 8.98
C ASP A 212 14.25 -1.51 7.53
N ARG A 213 14.20 -2.80 7.17
CA ARG A 213 13.82 -3.22 5.81
C ARG A 213 12.40 -2.78 5.46
N MET A 214 11.46 -2.83 6.40
CA MET A 214 10.10 -2.32 6.18
C MET A 214 10.07 -0.81 5.97
N MET A 215 10.83 -0.05 6.76
CA MET A 215 10.92 1.40 6.58
C MET A 215 11.56 1.75 5.23
N ILE A 216 12.63 1.07 4.84
CA ILE A 216 13.29 1.24 3.54
C ILE A 216 12.32 0.89 2.40
N ALA A 217 11.57 -0.20 2.52
CA ALA A 217 10.58 -0.62 1.52
C ALA A 217 9.51 0.45 1.27
N LEU A 218 9.01 1.11 2.32
CA LEU A 218 8.04 2.20 2.17
C LEU A 218 8.66 3.47 1.58
N LEU A 219 9.88 3.84 1.98
CA LEU A 219 10.55 5.05 1.49
C LEU A 219 11.02 4.94 0.04
N ALA A 220 11.21 3.72 -0.47
CA ALA A 220 11.58 3.50 -1.86
C ALA A 220 10.52 4.06 -2.85
N VAL A 221 9.25 4.09 -2.45
CA VAL A 221 8.15 4.57 -3.30
C VAL A 221 8.29 6.06 -3.64
N PRO A 222 8.25 6.99 -2.65
CA PRO A 222 8.40 8.43 -2.93
C PRO A 222 9.72 8.79 -3.67
N ASP A 223 10.79 8.02 -3.49
CA ASP A 223 12.09 8.29 -4.12
C ASP A 223 12.08 8.17 -5.65
N THR A 224 11.06 7.50 -6.22
CA THR A 224 10.88 7.38 -7.67
C THR A 224 10.03 8.49 -8.29
N GLY A 225 9.57 9.45 -7.50
CA GLY A 225 8.67 10.51 -7.98
C GLY A 225 7.27 10.00 -8.25
N THR A 226 6.72 10.26 -9.44
CA THR A 226 5.34 9.92 -9.80
C THR A 226 5.17 8.54 -10.45
N ASP A 227 6.27 7.80 -10.65
CA ASP A 227 6.23 6.52 -11.36
C ASP A 227 5.88 5.34 -10.42
N SER A 228 5.72 5.60 -9.13
CA SER A 228 5.32 4.59 -8.14
C SER A 228 4.49 5.17 -7.00
N GLY A 229 3.62 4.34 -6.42
CA GLY A 229 2.73 4.67 -5.31
C GLY A 229 1.26 4.48 -5.69
N ASP A 230 0.37 5.00 -4.85
CA ASP A 230 -1.07 4.93 -5.09
C ASP A 230 -1.47 5.85 -6.24
N ALA A 231 -1.94 5.27 -7.34
CA ALA A 231 -2.22 6.01 -8.56
C ALA A 231 -3.28 7.11 -8.35
N ARG A 232 -4.15 6.98 -7.34
CA ARG A 232 -5.20 7.98 -7.07
C ARG A 232 -4.67 9.24 -6.41
N CYS A 233 -3.62 9.14 -5.59
CA CYS A 233 -3.01 10.31 -4.92
C CYS A 233 -1.97 11.00 -5.82
N ILE A 234 -1.37 10.25 -6.74
CA ILE A 234 -0.34 10.77 -7.65
C ILE A 234 -0.98 11.48 -8.85
N ARG A 235 -2.12 10.98 -9.34
CA ARG A 235 -2.76 11.43 -10.57
C ARG A 235 -3.87 12.45 -10.32
N ALA A 236 -3.50 13.71 -10.48
CA ALA A 236 -4.38 14.89 -10.43
C ALA A 236 -5.61 14.83 -11.36
N ASP A 237 -5.49 14.10 -12.47
CA ASP A 237 -6.52 13.97 -13.50
C ASP A 237 -7.66 13.04 -13.08
N LEU A 238 -7.45 12.23 -12.04
CA LEU A 238 -8.45 11.29 -11.53
C LEU A 238 -9.33 11.87 -10.42
N ASP A 239 -8.84 12.85 -9.65
CA ASP A 239 -9.66 13.67 -8.74
C ASP A 239 -9.10 15.10 -8.61
N PRO A 240 -9.75 16.14 -9.17
CA PRO A 240 -9.29 17.53 -9.07
C PRO A 240 -9.41 18.12 -7.65
N LYS A 241 -9.95 17.37 -6.67
CA LYS A 241 -10.01 17.76 -5.25
C LYS A 241 -8.84 17.21 -4.42
N GLU A 242 -8.15 16.19 -4.91
CA GLU A 242 -6.96 15.63 -4.27
C GLU A 242 -5.74 16.43 -4.76
N ALA A 243 -4.89 16.87 -3.84
CA ALA A 243 -3.69 17.60 -4.21
C ALA A 243 -2.76 16.66 -4.99
N VAL A 244 -2.33 17.10 -6.17
CA VAL A 244 -1.31 16.43 -6.97
C VAL A 244 -0.06 16.20 -6.10
N GLY A 245 0.36 14.95 -5.93
CA GLY A 245 1.77 14.65 -5.67
C GLY A 245 2.14 14.09 -4.30
N THR A 246 1.27 13.31 -3.64
CA THR A 246 1.73 12.41 -2.56
C THR A 246 1.60 10.94 -2.98
N PRO A 247 2.49 10.04 -2.52
CA PRO A 247 2.42 8.62 -2.86
C PRO A 247 1.32 7.87 -2.10
N ALA A 248 0.77 8.46 -1.03
CA ALA A 248 -0.28 7.91 -0.17
C ALA A 248 -0.93 9.01 0.71
N ALA A 249 -2.01 8.64 1.41
CA ALA A 249 -2.73 9.45 2.40
C ALA A 249 -2.73 8.84 3.81
N GLY A 250 -2.30 7.58 3.99
CA GLY A 250 -2.04 6.97 5.28
C GLY A 250 -1.01 5.85 5.15
N ALA A 251 -0.25 5.57 6.20
CA ALA A 251 0.81 4.56 6.19
C ALA A 251 1.03 3.93 7.57
N PHE A 252 1.54 2.70 7.60
CA PHE A 252 1.83 1.99 8.85
C PHE A 252 3.05 1.06 8.72
N ILE A 253 3.65 0.74 9.87
CA ILE A 253 4.58 -0.39 10.06
C ILE A 253 4.19 -1.09 11.36
N LYS A 254 4.10 -2.41 11.33
CA LYS A 254 3.94 -3.24 12.53
C LYS A 254 4.89 -4.43 12.48
N VAL A 255 5.60 -4.65 13.59
CA VAL A 255 6.51 -5.78 13.78
C VAL A 255 6.30 -6.38 15.16
N GLU A 256 6.14 -7.70 15.20
CA GLU A 256 5.84 -8.48 16.39
C GLU A 256 6.84 -9.64 16.54
N ALA A 257 7.24 -9.90 17.78
CA ALA A 257 8.04 -11.06 18.14
C ALA A 257 7.18 -12.31 18.34
N ALA A 258 7.80 -13.49 18.39
CA ALA A 258 7.11 -14.76 18.55
C ALA A 258 6.26 -14.87 19.83
N ASP A 259 6.60 -14.15 20.89
CA ASP A 259 5.87 -14.12 22.15
C ASP A 259 4.72 -13.09 22.17
N SER A 260 4.34 -12.56 21.00
CA SER A 260 3.37 -11.48 20.82
C SER A 260 3.80 -10.12 21.36
N THR A 261 5.08 -9.94 21.74
CA THR A 261 5.61 -8.61 22.05
C THR A 261 5.64 -7.76 20.78
N VAL A 262 4.99 -6.59 20.84
CA VAL A 262 5.06 -5.59 19.77
C VAL A 262 6.42 -4.88 19.84
N LEU A 263 7.27 -5.09 18.82
CA LEU A 263 8.58 -4.45 18.73
C LEU A 263 8.47 -3.03 18.17
N LEU A 264 7.64 -2.88 17.13
CA LEU A 264 7.37 -1.62 16.47
C LEU A 264 5.91 -1.58 16.04
N GLU A 265 5.20 -0.50 16.37
CA GLU A 265 3.89 -0.19 15.80
C GLU A 265 3.85 1.32 15.54
N LEU A 266 3.86 1.69 14.27
CA LEU A 266 3.76 3.05 13.78
C LEU A 266 2.55 3.13 12.87
N ASN A 267 1.72 4.16 13.03
CA ASN A 267 0.50 4.31 12.26
C ASN A 267 0.19 5.80 12.07
N VAL A 268 0.18 6.23 10.81
CA VAL A 268 -0.15 7.59 10.40
C VAL A 268 -1.48 7.54 9.66
N ILE A 269 -2.52 8.03 10.33
CA ILE A 269 -3.83 8.26 9.72
C ILE A 269 -3.78 9.65 9.10
N GLY A 270 -3.41 9.74 7.83
CA GLY A 270 -3.28 11.03 7.17
C GLY A 270 -4.59 11.58 6.63
N ASP A 271 -4.52 12.86 6.30
CA ASP A 271 -5.61 13.71 5.82
C ASP A 271 -5.60 13.85 4.28
N GLY A 272 -4.68 13.17 3.60
CA GLY A 272 -4.48 13.27 2.14
C GLY A 272 -3.77 14.53 1.67
N VAL A 273 -3.34 15.41 2.58
CA VAL A 273 -2.64 16.66 2.24
C VAL A 273 -1.13 16.48 2.31
N LYS A 274 -0.65 15.66 3.25
CA LYS A 274 0.78 15.42 3.45
C LYS A 274 1.12 13.97 3.16
N ASP A 275 2.32 13.76 2.63
CA ASP A 275 2.88 12.41 2.50
C ASP A 275 3.03 11.78 3.90
N PRO A 276 2.29 10.70 4.21
CA PRO A 276 2.32 10.06 5.52
C PRO A 276 3.67 9.39 5.79
N THR A 277 4.46 9.06 4.75
CA THR A 277 5.75 8.38 4.91
C THR A 277 6.80 9.28 5.56
N VAL A 278 6.69 10.61 5.40
CA VAL A 278 7.57 11.59 6.05
C VAL A 278 7.34 11.60 7.57
N GLU A 279 6.08 11.63 8.00
CA GLU A 279 5.73 11.55 9.42
C GLU A 279 6.10 10.19 10.00
N LEU A 280 5.77 9.11 9.29
CA LEU A 280 6.11 7.74 9.68
C LEU A 280 7.63 7.59 9.86
N LYS A 281 8.44 8.19 8.97
CA LYS A 281 9.90 8.19 9.08
C LYS A 281 10.37 8.91 10.34
N SER A 282 9.80 10.07 10.66
CA SER A 282 10.17 10.79 11.88
C SER A 282 9.90 9.93 13.12
N MET A 283 8.75 9.26 13.19
CA MET A 283 8.41 8.36 14.29
C MET A 283 9.38 7.15 14.36
N TYR A 284 9.74 6.61 13.19
CA TYR A 284 10.71 5.53 13.07
C TYR A 284 12.11 5.94 13.54
N ASP A 285 12.60 7.10 13.12
CA ASP A 285 13.91 7.63 13.52
C ASP A 285 13.98 7.79 15.06
N ASP A 286 12.92 8.33 15.68
CA ASP A 286 12.79 8.45 17.15
C ASP A 286 12.76 7.11 17.88
N TRP A 287 12.13 6.09 17.27
CA TRP A 287 12.18 4.73 17.78
C TRP A 287 13.58 4.14 17.63
N ARG A 288 14.27 4.40 16.52
CA ARG A 288 15.59 3.86 16.20
C ARG A 288 16.70 4.42 17.09
N LEU A 289 16.54 5.63 17.63
CA LEU A 289 17.42 6.16 18.69
C LEU A 289 17.47 5.27 19.95
N ARG A 290 16.39 4.55 20.24
CA ARG A 290 16.27 3.66 21.41
C ARG A 290 16.45 2.18 21.06
N ASN A 291 16.38 1.84 19.77
CA ASN A 291 16.45 0.48 19.25
C ASN A 291 17.47 0.39 18.11
N PRO A 292 18.75 0.72 18.38
CA PRO A 292 19.77 0.77 17.34
C PRO A 292 19.95 -0.61 16.68
N CYS A 293 20.35 -0.59 15.41
CA CYS A 293 20.69 -1.81 14.67
C CYS A 293 21.68 -2.69 15.44
N PRO A 294 21.52 -4.03 15.41
CA PRO A 294 22.51 -4.94 15.97
C PRO A 294 23.90 -4.66 15.39
N GLY A 295 24.92 -4.53 16.27
CA GLY A 295 26.29 -4.25 15.84
C GLY A 295 26.62 -2.77 15.61
N GLY A 296 25.63 -1.87 15.69
CA GLY A 296 25.89 -0.43 15.80
C GLY A 296 26.57 -0.15 17.13
N SER A 297 27.88 0.09 17.11
CA SER A 297 28.61 0.55 18.30
C SER A 297 27.90 1.80 18.80
N THR A 298 27.26 1.71 19.96
CA THR A 298 26.73 2.86 20.67
C THR A 298 27.92 3.77 20.89
N ALA A 299 28.03 4.81 20.06
CA ALA A 299 29.00 5.87 20.24
C ALA A 299 28.78 6.33 21.67
N THR A 300 29.71 5.93 22.54
CA THR A 300 29.68 6.22 23.96
C THR A 300 29.56 7.72 24.04
N THR A 301 28.43 8.20 24.56
CA THR A 301 28.20 9.61 24.86
C THR A 301 29.40 10.07 25.66
N ALA A 302 30.34 10.73 24.98
CA ALA A 302 31.49 11.31 25.61
C ALA A 302 30.95 12.32 26.60
N SER A 303 31.13 12.01 27.87
CA SER A 303 30.87 12.89 28.99
C SER A 303 31.43 14.27 28.65
N SER A 304 30.59 15.28 28.86
CA SER A 304 30.88 16.68 28.62
C SER A 304 32.09 17.12 29.46
N ASP A 305 33.29 17.04 28.88
CA ASP A 305 34.43 17.77 29.39
C ASP A 305 34.31 19.22 28.89
N THR A 306 33.92 20.04 29.85
CA THR A 306 33.92 21.50 29.87
C THR A 306 35.14 22.08 29.11
N ILE A 307 34.92 22.60 27.91
CA ILE A 307 35.84 23.53 27.27
C ILE A 307 35.38 24.95 27.59
N THR A 308 36.23 25.65 28.33
CA THR A 308 36.15 27.07 28.68
C THR A 308 36.33 27.93 27.42
N PRO A 309 35.54 29.01 27.23
CA PRO A 309 35.62 29.83 26.02
C PRO A 309 36.86 30.74 26.07
N THR A 310 37.61 30.79 24.97
CA THR A 310 38.55 31.88 24.71
C THR A 310 38.10 32.59 23.44
N ALA A 311 37.76 33.86 23.60
CA ALA A 311 37.33 34.78 22.55
C ALA A 311 38.52 35.30 21.72
N THR A 312 38.19 36.16 20.75
CA THR A 312 39.05 37.11 20.00
C THR A 312 39.56 36.50 18.67
N ASP A 313 39.32 37.01 17.47
CA ASP A 313 38.87 38.31 16.95
C ASP A 313 38.25 38.14 15.53
N ALA A 314 37.35 39.04 15.14
CA ALA A 314 37.02 39.33 13.74
C ALA A 314 37.82 40.57 13.28
N PRO A 315 38.20 40.66 11.99
CA PRO A 315 37.50 41.66 11.16
C PRO A 315 37.31 41.30 9.66
N THR A 316 36.09 41.63 9.19
CA THR A 316 35.78 42.46 8.01
C THR A 316 35.80 41.84 6.59
N PRO A 317 34.87 42.25 5.69
CA PRO A 317 34.45 41.50 4.51
C PRO A 317 35.00 42.05 3.19
N ALA A 318 34.90 41.22 2.14
CA ALA A 318 34.42 41.57 0.78
C ALA A 318 35.11 40.70 -0.28
N ALA A 319 34.32 40.04 -1.13
CA ALA A 319 34.50 40.08 -2.60
C ALA A 319 33.35 39.36 -3.30
N HIS A 320 32.58 40.14 -4.04
CA HIS A 320 31.72 39.69 -5.15
C HIS A 320 32.59 39.26 -6.34
N SER A 321 32.26 38.11 -6.96
CA SER A 321 32.35 37.89 -8.42
C SER A 321 31.30 36.82 -8.76
N SER A 322 30.23 37.03 -9.54
CA SER A 322 30.05 37.52 -10.91
C SER A 322 30.79 36.69 -11.97
N GLY A 323 30.00 35.92 -12.75
CA GLY A 323 30.34 35.25 -14.01
C GLY A 323 30.46 33.73 -13.87
N ASP A 324 29.84 32.86 -14.67
CA ASP A 324 28.99 33.06 -15.86
C ASP A 324 28.29 31.71 -16.21
N PRO A 325 27.31 31.70 -17.13
CA PRO A 325 26.40 30.59 -17.42
C PRO A 325 26.87 29.69 -18.60
N CYS A 326 26.00 28.74 -18.97
CA CYS A 326 25.99 27.84 -20.14
C CYS A 326 26.44 26.39 -19.89
N SER A 327 25.49 25.45 -19.98
CA SER A 327 25.28 24.72 -21.24
C SER A 327 24.23 23.62 -21.04
N SER A 328 22.98 23.93 -21.37
CA SER A 328 21.94 22.94 -21.64
C SER A 328 22.13 22.38 -23.05
N GLN A 329 22.43 21.08 -23.18
CA GLN A 329 22.23 20.37 -24.43
C GLN A 329 20.90 19.61 -24.37
N ILE A 330 19.95 20.12 -25.15
CA ILE A 330 18.71 19.44 -25.51
C ILE A 330 19.04 18.54 -26.70
N VAL A 331 18.91 17.23 -26.53
CA VAL A 331 18.89 16.28 -27.65
C VAL A 331 17.43 16.00 -27.99
N SER A 332 16.95 16.61 -29.07
CA SER A 332 15.64 16.31 -29.65
C SER A 332 15.73 15.01 -30.46
N ALA A 333 15.03 13.96 -30.04
CA ALA A 333 14.77 12.78 -30.86
C ALA A 333 13.41 12.92 -31.54
N SER A 334 13.39 12.92 -32.86
CA SER A 334 12.16 12.94 -33.67
C SER A 334 11.55 11.54 -33.75
N VAL A 335 10.33 11.39 -33.24
CA VAL A 335 9.49 10.19 -33.40
C VAL A 335 8.88 10.21 -34.80
N THR A 336 9.12 9.16 -35.59
CA THR A 336 8.43 8.94 -36.87
C THR A 336 7.21 8.06 -36.62
N VAL A 337 6.01 8.63 -36.74
CA VAL A 337 4.74 7.89 -36.64
C VAL A 337 4.48 7.20 -37.97
N GLY A 338 4.63 5.88 -38.00
CA GLY A 338 4.22 5.02 -39.10
C GLY A 338 2.72 4.73 -39.02
N THR A 339 1.97 5.15 -40.03
CA THR A 339 0.54 4.86 -40.19
C THR A 339 0.33 3.37 -40.50
N VAL A 340 -0.36 2.63 -39.62
CA VAL A 340 -0.83 1.27 -39.91
C VAL A 340 -2.26 1.37 -40.45
N LEU A 341 -2.42 0.99 -41.72
CA LEU A 341 -3.71 0.80 -42.38
C LEU A 341 -4.29 -0.55 -41.93
N ILE A 342 -5.43 -0.55 -41.23
CA ILE A 342 -6.22 -1.76 -40.96
C ILE A 342 -7.29 -1.88 -42.06
N SER A 343 -7.15 -2.88 -42.93
CA SER A 343 -8.19 -3.28 -43.86
C SER A 343 -9.07 -4.35 -43.23
N PHE A 344 -10.35 -4.03 -43.03
CA PHE A 344 -11.40 -5.01 -42.78
C PHE A 344 -11.77 -5.70 -44.09
N LEU A 345 -11.66 -7.02 -44.14
CA LEU A 345 -12.32 -7.86 -45.15
C LEU A 345 -13.37 -8.72 -44.44
N ALA A 346 -14.63 -8.47 -44.80
CA ALA A 346 -15.77 -9.31 -44.52
C ALA A 346 -15.91 -10.39 -45.60
N SER A 347 -16.12 -11.65 -45.19
CA SER A 347 -16.64 -12.82 -45.91
C SER A 347 -16.49 -14.00 -44.93
N SER A 348 -17.46 -14.86 -44.60
CA SER A 348 -18.77 -15.24 -45.15
C SER A 348 -19.66 -15.76 -44.02
#